data_AF-A0A9J6EKY9-F1
#
_entry.id   AF-A0A9J6EKY9-F1
#
_cell.length_a   1.000
_cell.length_b   1.000
_cell.length_c   1.000
_cell.angle_alpha   90.00
_cell.angle_beta   90.00
_cell.angle_gamma   90.00
#
_symmetry.space_group_name_H-M   'P 1'
#
loop_
_entity.id
_entity.type
_entity.pdbx_description
1 polymer ?
#
loop_
_entity_poly.entity_id
_entity_poly.type
_entity_poly.pdbx_seq_one_letter_code
_entity_poly.pdbx_strand_id
1 'polypeptide(L)'
;MTAIAPLVQFPCQYALNVLLQRSNDVLVQMTLQRDDDRKAFLTFMQKCARANESALEQALIALYLSIESGCTFTLQTALPALFVKFHASYVPLEVPNNCCWVRRAISTPSNFILLPPEVHCQNRVLRSFNPEYALRVTFRDDNYDYLSHTLMFSQNVDEILEATVASLLRAGVSIAGRHYEYLGSSASQLRDHGVWLYTKDGSGKSVQDIRAWIGDVHQIPSVGYKMARMGQCFSSTEETVRVPLDSGAKQDLPDIVGGRHPQSGNPYIFSDGIGMISRSLMRKACKQLGLPELPSAIQIRYAGYKGVLCLNPKLRGDQLLLRKSMKKFHCSTSDSLEIVQVSAPRPVYLNRPLITILEQLGVPGRVFLRLQQNMVLRLCDAFVSDDEALQVLSAHVRTGHLPLVKFRKKGLVLTREPFIRSLLLAVYNSMIANLKSKSHIAVPEDSGRNMLGVLDETGTLEMRQAREKSDVLSLEENPSLPSTWQATWT
;
A
#
# COMPACT_ATOMS: atom_id res chain seq x y z
N MET A 1 -6.48 32.29 -17.44
CA MET A 1 -7.23 31.25 -16.69
C MET A 1 -7.69 31.69 -15.29
N THR A 2 -7.35 32.91 -14.84
CA THR A 2 -7.71 33.49 -13.53
C THR A 2 -9.21 33.80 -13.31
N ALA A 3 -10.08 33.61 -14.31
CA ALA A 3 -11.49 34.03 -14.25
C ALA A 3 -12.49 32.92 -13.85
N ILE A 4 -12.05 31.67 -13.65
CA ILE A 4 -12.94 30.55 -13.21
C ILE A 4 -12.97 30.43 -11.66
N ALA A 5 -12.02 31.09 -10.99
CA ALA A 5 -11.64 30.82 -9.61
C ALA A 5 -12.67 31.11 -8.49
N PRO A 6 -13.64 32.05 -8.57
CA PRO A 6 -14.48 32.31 -7.38
C PRO A 6 -15.81 31.56 -7.35
N LEU A 7 -16.20 30.76 -8.35
CA LEU A 7 -17.62 30.41 -8.52
C LEU A 7 -17.97 28.91 -8.43
N VAL A 8 -16.96 28.02 -8.26
CA VAL A 8 -17.17 26.56 -8.15
C VAL A 8 -16.38 26.01 -6.97
N GLN A 9 -16.93 25.02 -6.26
CA GLN A 9 -16.24 24.31 -5.18
C GLN A 9 -15.01 23.54 -5.68
N PHE A 10 -14.11 23.21 -4.76
CA PHE A 10 -12.80 22.61 -5.07
C PHE A 10 -12.85 21.33 -5.95
N PRO A 11 -13.73 20.34 -5.69
CA PRO A 11 -13.80 19.11 -6.50
C PRO A 11 -13.93 19.35 -8.00
N CYS A 12 -14.87 20.20 -8.41
CA CYS A 12 -15.07 20.55 -9.82
C CYS A 12 -13.90 21.35 -10.41
N GLN A 13 -13.32 22.28 -9.64
CA GLN A 13 -12.14 23.02 -10.09
C GLN A 13 -10.95 22.07 -10.31
N TYR A 14 -10.76 21.10 -9.42
CA TYR A 14 -9.73 20.07 -9.56
C TYR A 14 -9.96 19.24 -10.82
N ALA A 15 -11.17 18.70 -11.02
CA ALA A 15 -11.51 17.90 -12.19
C ALA A 15 -11.37 18.67 -13.51
N LEU A 16 -11.69 19.97 -13.52
CA LEU A 16 -11.47 20.82 -14.67
C LEU A 16 -9.97 21.01 -14.97
N ASN A 17 -9.13 21.21 -13.94
CA ASN A 17 -7.68 21.30 -14.15
C ASN A 17 -7.09 19.97 -14.66
N VAL A 18 -7.58 18.82 -14.17
CA VAL A 18 -7.20 17.49 -14.68
C VAL A 18 -7.52 17.39 -16.18
N LEU A 19 -8.74 17.77 -16.58
CA LEU A 19 -9.16 17.73 -17.98
C LEU A 19 -8.32 18.65 -18.87
N LEU A 20 -8.09 19.89 -18.43
CA LEU A 20 -7.36 20.91 -19.20
C LEU A 20 -5.87 20.59 -19.35
N GLN A 21 -5.25 19.98 -18.34
CA GLN A 21 -3.84 19.56 -18.44
C GLN A 21 -3.64 18.39 -19.37
N ARG A 22 -4.69 17.57 -19.61
CA ARG A 22 -4.53 16.35 -20.37
C ARG A 22 -4.50 16.57 -21.88
N SER A 23 -5.26 17.54 -22.39
CA SER A 23 -5.31 17.81 -23.82
C SER A 23 -5.38 19.30 -24.11
N ASN A 24 -4.49 19.74 -25.00
CA ASN A 24 -4.52 21.09 -25.56
C ASN A 24 -5.80 21.36 -26.36
N ASP A 25 -6.47 20.32 -26.88
CA ASP A 25 -7.72 20.49 -27.64
C ASP A 25 -8.81 21.13 -26.79
N VAL A 26 -9.01 20.66 -25.55
CA VAL A 26 -10.01 21.25 -24.64
C VAL A 26 -9.67 22.71 -24.33
N LEU A 27 -8.39 23.01 -24.10
CA LEU A 27 -7.92 24.38 -23.85
C LEU A 27 -8.14 25.28 -25.07
N VAL A 28 -7.85 24.79 -26.27
CA VAL A 28 -8.06 25.49 -27.54
C VAL A 28 -9.55 25.74 -27.77
N GLN A 29 -10.40 24.72 -27.56
CA GLN A 29 -11.85 24.86 -27.64
C GLN A 29 -12.40 25.92 -26.69
N MET A 30 -11.81 26.14 -25.51
CA MET A 30 -12.22 27.20 -24.59
C MET A 30 -11.68 28.58 -24.98
N THR A 31 -10.51 28.63 -25.62
CA THR A 31 -9.80 29.87 -25.93
C THR A 31 -10.25 30.49 -27.26
N LEU A 32 -10.62 29.66 -28.24
CA LEU A 32 -11.10 30.09 -29.56
C LEU A 32 -12.57 30.55 -29.56
N GLN A 33 -13.28 30.46 -28.43
CA GLN A 33 -14.65 30.96 -28.33
C GLN A 33 -14.70 32.49 -28.32
N ARG A 34 -15.81 33.03 -28.85
CA ARG A 34 -16.16 34.43 -28.62
C ARG A 34 -16.33 34.68 -27.12
N ASP A 35 -16.02 35.89 -26.67
CA ASP A 35 -16.06 36.24 -25.25
C ASP A 35 -17.44 36.01 -24.61
N ASP A 36 -18.52 36.26 -25.36
CA ASP A 36 -19.89 36.04 -24.90
C ASP A 36 -20.23 34.55 -24.73
N ASP A 37 -19.83 33.70 -25.70
CA ASP A 37 -20.02 32.26 -25.64
C ASP A 37 -19.22 31.64 -24.48
N ARG A 38 -17.99 32.12 -24.28
CA ARG A 38 -17.14 31.69 -23.16
C ARG A 38 -17.77 32.08 -21.82
N LYS A 39 -18.27 33.31 -21.68
CA LYS A 39 -18.99 33.74 -20.46
C LYS A 39 -20.24 32.90 -20.23
N ALA A 40 -21.04 32.64 -21.26
CA ALA A 40 -22.23 31.81 -21.17
C ALA A 40 -21.90 30.38 -20.73
N PHE A 41 -20.83 29.78 -21.26
CA PHE A 41 -20.37 28.45 -20.88
C PHE A 41 -19.87 28.40 -19.43
N LEU A 42 -19.12 29.43 -18.98
CA LEU A 42 -18.71 29.54 -17.58
C LEU A 42 -19.93 29.66 -16.65
N THR A 43 -20.91 30.49 -17.00
CA THR A 43 -22.17 30.61 -16.25
C THR A 43 -22.96 29.29 -16.23
N PHE A 44 -22.94 28.53 -17.33
CA PHE A 44 -23.53 27.19 -17.39
C PHE A 44 -22.86 26.24 -16.39
N MET A 45 -21.52 26.13 -16.39
CA MET A 45 -20.81 25.29 -15.43
C MET A 45 -21.11 25.67 -13.98
N GLN A 46 -21.27 26.97 -13.69
CA GLN A 46 -21.65 27.44 -12.36
C GLN A 46 -23.07 27.01 -11.97
N LYS A 47 -24.02 27.08 -12.91
CA LYS A 47 -25.39 26.57 -12.69
C LYS A 47 -25.39 25.07 -12.44
N CYS A 48 -24.61 24.31 -13.21
CA CYS A 48 -24.44 22.87 -13.02
C CYS A 48 -23.88 22.54 -11.64
N ALA A 49 -22.82 23.23 -11.22
CA ALA A 49 -22.20 23.02 -9.91
C ALA A 49 -23.16 23.30 -8.75
N ARG A 50 -23.99 24.35 -8.88
CA ARG A 50 -25.04 24.68 -7.89
C ARG A 50 -26.18 23.65 -7.87
N ALA A 51 -26.50 23.05 -9.01
CA ALA A 51 -27.55 22.05 -9.13
C ALA A 51 -27.12 20.69 -8.58
N ASN A 52 -25.95 20.19 -9.01
CA ASN A 52 -25.37 18.95 -8.51
C ASN A 52 -23.85 18.93 -8.79
N GLU A 53 -23.07 19.22 -7.77
CA GLU A 53 -21.61 19.27 -7.87
C GLU A 53 -21.00 17.93 -8.27
N SER A 54 -21.43 16.83 -7.66
CA SER A 54 -20.88 15.51 -7.91
C SER A 54 -21.15 15.02 -9.34
N ALA A 55 -22.31 15.36 -9.90
CA ALA A 55 -22.61 15.07 -11.29
C ALA A 55 -21.71 15.85 -12.26
N LEU A 56 -21.37 17.10 -11.94
CA LEU A 56 -20.44 17.90 -12.73
C LEU A 56 -19.01 17.37 -12.64
N GLU A 57 -18.54 17.02 -11.44
CA GLU A 57 -17.23 16.39 -11.23
C GLU A 57 -17.12 15.09 -12.04
N GLN A 58 -18.12 14.22 -11.96
CA GLN A 58 -18.17 12.97 -12.74
C GLN A 58 -18.19 13.23 -14.25
N ALA A 59 -18.94 14.23 -14.73
CA ALA A 59 -18.95 14.59 -16.14
C ALA A 59 -17.57 15.02 -16.64
N LEU A 60 -16.84 15.84 -15.87
CA LEU A 60 -15.48 16.26 -16.20
C LEU A 60 -14.49 15.09 -16.21
N ILE A 61 -14.58 14.20 -15.23
CA ILE A 61 -13.75 12.98 -15.17
C ILE A 61 -14.07 12.04 -16.34
N ALA A 62 -15.34 11.88 -16.72
CA ALA A 62 -15.75 11.06 -17.85
C ALA A 62 -15.20 11.61 -19.19
N LEU A 63 -15.15 12.93 -19.35
CA LEU A 63 -14.49 13.55 -20.50
C LEU A 63 -12.99 13.25 -20.51
N TYR A 64 -12.31 13.35 -19.37
CA TYR A 64 -10.89 12.97 -19.26
C TYR A 64 -10.68 11.51 -19.69
N LEU A 65 -11.50 10.58 -19.18
CA LEU A 65 -11.40 9.16 -19.55
C LEU A 65 -11.69 8.92 -21.03
N SER A 66 -12.55 9.73 -21.64
CA SER A 66 -12.83 9.65 -23.08
C SER A 66 -11.60 10.04 -23.91
N ILE A 67 -10.82 11.03 -23.44
CA ILE A 67 -9.52 11.38 -24.06
C ILE A 67 -8.54 10.22 -23.92
N GLU A 68 -8.46 9.59 -22.74
CA GLU A 68 -7.59 8.43 -22.51
C GLU A 68 -7.93 7.24 -23.42
N SER A 69 -9.20 7.07 -23.77
CA SER A 69 -9.64 6.04 -24.73
C SER A 69 -9.46 6.44 -26.20
N GLY A 70 -8.87 7.60 -26.49
CA GLY A 70 -8.63 8.10 -27.85
C GLY A 70 -9.87 8.68 -28.54
N CYS A 71 -10.90 9.07 -27.79
CA CYS A 71 -12.10 9.71 -28.34
C CYS A 71 -11.90 11.22 -28.51
N THR A 72 -12.56 11.78 -29.52
CA THR A 72 -12.65 13.23 -29.76
C THR A 72 -14.05 13.74 -29.46
N PHE A 73 -14.17 14.94 -28.88
CA PHE A 73 -15.48 15.54 -28.59
C PHE A 73 -15.43 17.07 -28.61
N THR A 74 -16.60 17.70 -28.74
CA THR A 74 -16.77 19.14 -28.55
C THR A 74 -17.23 19.39 -27.12
N LEU A 75 -16.45 20.15 -26.34
CA LEU A 75 -16.67 20.38 -24.91
C LEU A 75 -18.06 20.98 -24.63
N GLN A 76 -18.50 21.90 -25.49
CA GLN A 76 -19.75 22.64 -25.36
C GLN A 76 -20.99 21.77 -25.53
N THR A 77 -20.88 20.64 -26.22
CA THR A 77 -21.99 19.68 -26.41
C THR A 77 -21.85 18.50 -25.48
N ALA A 78 -20.63 17.98 -25.29
CA ALA A 78 -20.36 16.80 -24.49
C ALA A 78 -20.55 17.05 -22.99
N LEU A 79 -20.09 18.19 -22.46
CA LEU A 79 -20.24 18.47 -21.02
C LEU A 79 -21.71 18.60 -20.60
N PRO A 80 -22.58 19.37 -21.29
CA PRO A 80 -24.00 19.40 -20.95
C PRO A 80 -24.69 18.04 -21.06
N ALA A 81 -24.39 17.26 -22.10
CA ALA A 81 -24.99 15.94 -22.28
C ALA A 81 -24.60 14.97 -21.16
N LEU A 82 -23.32 14.93 -20.79
CA LEU A 82 -22.84 14.12 -19.67
C LEU A 82 -23.38 14.61 -18.32
N PHE A 83 -23.46 15.93 -18.11
CA PHE A 83 -24.05 16.48 -16.90
C PHE A 83 -25.51 16.06 -16.75
N VAL A 84 -26.34 16.16 -17.79
CA VAL A 84 -27.75 15.70 -17.74
C VAL A 84 -27.83 14.21 -17.43
N LYS A 85 -27.00 13.40 -18.09
CA LYS A 85 -26.92 11.96 -17.84
C LYS A 85 -26.59 11.68 -16.37
N PHE A 86 -25.47 12.20 -15.87
CA PHE A 86 -25.04 11.97 -14.50
C PHE A 86 -25.98 12.62 -13.49
N HIS A 87 -26.60 13.77 -13.77
CA HIS A 87 -27.57 14.38 -12.87
C HIS A 87 -28.83 13.51 -12.71
N ALA A 88 -29.30 12.88 -13.79
CA ALA A 88 -30.47 12.01 -13.75
C ALA A 88 -30.17 10.61 -13.16
N SER A 89 -28.96 10.09 -13.37
CA SER A 89 -28.57 8.74 -12.96
C SER A 89 -27.39 8.72 -12.00
N TYR A 90 -27.20 9.77 -11.18
CA TYR A 90 -26.06 9.84 -10.26
C TYR A 90 -26.19 8.71 -9.25
N VAL A 91 -25.29 7.74 -9.34
CA VAL A 91 -25.07 6.76 -8.30
C VAL A 91 -23.65 7.00 -7.80
N PRO A 92 -23.46 7.42 -6.53
CA PRO A 92 -22.14 7.45 -5.95
C PRO A 92 -21.50 6.08 -6.14
N LEU A 93 -20.28 6.04 -6.70
CA LEU A 93 -19.55 4.79 -6.80
C LEU A 93 -19.34 4.25 -5.38
N GLU A 94 -19.85 3.04 -5.12
CA GLU A 94 -19.64 2.38 -3.84
C GLU A 94 -18.15 2.20 -3.61
N VAL A 95 -17.66 2.81 -2.54
CA VAL A 95 -16.29 2.64 -2.09
C VAL A 95 -16.26 1.43 -1.17
N PRO A 96 -15.41 0.43 -1.42
CA PRO A 96 -15.27 -0.71 -0.53
C PRO A 96 -14.96 -0.27 0.90
N ASN A 97 -15.35 -1.10 1.89
CA ASN A 97 -15.02 -0.85 3.29
C ASN A 97 -13.51 -0.61 3.46
N ASN A 98 -13.16 0.31 4.36
CA ASN A 98 -11.78 0.72 4.66
C ASN A 98 -11.03 1.30 3.45
N CYS A 99 -11.75 1.81 2.44
CA CYS A 99 -11.18 2.56 1.32
C CYS A 99 -11.75 3.99 1.28
N CYS A 100 -11.05 4.89 0.59
CA CYS A 100 -11.52 6.25 0.34
C CYS A 100 -11.02 6.76 -1.02
N TRP A 101 -11.69 7.78 -1.55
CA TRP A 101 -11.20 8.51 -2.72
C TRP A 101 -10.02 9.39 -2.35
N VAL A 102 -8.95 9.32 -3.15
CA VAL A 102 -7.73 10.11 -2.97
C VAL A 102 -7.35 10.74 -4.29
N ARG A 103 -7.07 12.05 -4.27
CA ARG A 103 -6.56 12.80 -5.43
C ARG A 103 -5.10 12.48 -5.68
N ARG A 104 -4.69 12.47 -6.95
CA ARG A 104 -3.36 12.05 -7.37
C ARG A 104 -2.70 13.08 -8.28
N ALA A 105 -1.38 13.14 -8.22
CA ALA A 105 -0.57 13.88 -9.19
C ALA A 105 0.74 13.17 -9.47
N ILE A 106 1.32 13.44 -10.64
CA ILE A 106 2.66 13.00 -11.04
C ILE A 106 3.52 14.24 -11.22
N SER A 107 4.66 14.28 -10.55
CA SER A 107 5.69 15.28 -10.80
C SER A 107 6.77 14.65 -11.67
N THR A 108 7.05 15.32 -12.79
CA THR A 108 8.06 14.97 -13.78
C THR A 108 8.99 16.17 -13.98
N PRO A 109 10.19 15.98 -14.57
CA PRO A 109 11.08 17.10 -14.87
C PRO A 109 10.43 18.18 -15.72
N SER A 110 9.55 17.81 -16.67
CA SER A 110 8.91 18.77 -17.57
C SER A 110 7.58 19.32 -17.05
N ASN A 111 6.84 18.55 -16.24
CA ASN A 111 5.44 18.85 -15.93
C ASN A 111 4.98 18.38 -14.54
N PHE A 112 3.94 19.04 -14.02
CA PHE A 112 3.15 18.58 -12.88
C PHE A 112 1.74 18.21 -13.33
N ILE A 113 1.45 16.92 -13.34
CA ILE A 113 0.28 16.32 -14.00
C ILE A 113 -0.74 15.90 -12.95
N LEU A 114 -1.94 16.48 -12.97
CA LEU A 114 -3.05 16.05 -12.12
C LEU A 114 -3.76 14.84 -12.73
N LEU A 115 -4.18 13.91 -11.87
CA LEU A 115 -4.91 12.71 -12.26
C LEU A 115 -6.29 12.67 -11.60
N PRO A 116 -7.27 11.96 -12.19
CA PRO A 116 -8.53 11.71 -11.50
C PRO A 116 -8.34 11.07 -10.12
N PRO A 117 -9.25 11.33 -9.16
CA PRO A 117 -9.25 10.62 -7.89
C PRO A 117 -9.35 9.11 -8.10
N GLU A 118 -8.65 8.34 -7.26
CA GLU A 118 -8.70 6.88 -7.26
C GLU A 118 -9.07 6.34 -5.88
N VAL A 119 -9.68 5.16 -5.86
CA VAL A 119 -9.97 4.44 -4.62
C VAL A 119 -8.67 3.91 -4.02
N HIS A 120 -8.42 4.25 -2.77
CA HIS A 120 -7.24 3.85 -2.03
C HIS A 120 -7.63 3.21 -0.70
N CYS A 121 -6.96 2.12 -0.31
CA CYS A 121 -7.12 1.56 1.04
C CYS A 121 -6.69 2.61 2.08
N GLN A 122 -7.51 2.82 3.10
CA GLN A 122 -7.21 3.76 4.17
C GLN A 122 -5.98 3.28 4.96
N ASN A 123 -5.23 4.25 5.46
CA ASN A 123 -4.20 4.06 6.47
C ASN A 123 -4.61 4.82 7.74
N ARG A 124 -3.80 4.73 8.79
CA ARG A 124 -4.10 5.38 10.08
C ARG A 124 -4.40 6.87 9.92
N VAL A 125 -3.64 7.58 9.10
CA VAL A 125 -3.85 9.01 8.87
C VAL A 125 -5.16 9.27 8.12
N LEU A 126 -5.43 8.55 7.04
CA LEU A 126 -6.65 8.74 6.24
C LEU A 126 -7.94 8.30 6.95
N ARG A 127 -7.85 7.53 8.05
CA ARG A 127 -8.98 7.24 8.95
C ARG A 127 -9.26 8.37 9.94
N SER A 128 -8.21 9.06 10.39
CA SER A 128 -8.32 10.10 11.43
C SER A 128 -8.46 11.52 10.86
N PHE A 129 -8.02 11.74 9.62
CA PHE A 129 -8.07 13.03 8.94
C PHE A 129 -8.80 12.89 7.61
N ASN A 130 -9.42 13.99 7.16
CA ASN A 130 -10.31 13.94 6.00
C ASN A 130 -9.51 13.70 4.70
N PRO A 131 -9.70 12.55 4.01
CA PRO A 131 -8.94 12.20 2.82
C PRO A 131 -9.19 13.16 1.63
N GLU A 132 -10.27 13.95 1.65
CA GLU A 132 -10.60 14.96 0.65
C GLU A 132 -9.52 16.05 0.51
N TYR A 133 -8.79 16.30 1.61
CA TYR A 133 -7.69 17.27 1.70
C TYR A 133 -6.31 16.62 1.54
N ALA A 134 -6.24 15.31 1.28
CA ALA A 134 -5.00 14.60 0.99
C ALA A 134 -4.72 14.56 -0.52
N LEU A 135 -3.45 14.63 -0.88
CA LEU A 135 -2.97 14.47 -2.26
C LEU A 135 -1.82 13.46 -2.28
N ARG A 136 -1.91 12.44 -3.12
CA ARG A 136 -0.81 11.51 -3.36
C ARG A 136 -0.01 11.96 -4.59
N VAL A 137 1.28 12.25 -4.40
CA VAL A 137 2.19 12.64 -5.47
C VAL A 137 3.20 11.53 -5.72
N THR A 138 3.46 11.21 -6.99
CA THR A 138 4.55 10.30 -7.39
C THR A 138 5.54 11.03 -8.30
N PHE A 139 6.83 10.79 -8.11
CA PHE A 139 7.89 11.35 -8.94
C PHE A 139 8.29 10.34 -10.03
N ARG A 140 8.26 10.78 -11.28
CA ARG A 140 8.49 9.95 -12.47
C ARG A 140 9.33 10.71 -13.49
N ASP A 141 9.95 9.98 -14.41
CA ASP A 141 10.47 10.56 -15.65
C ASP A 141 9.31 10.96 -16.57
N ASP A 142 9.60 11.76 -17.62
CA ASP A 142 8.58 12.25 -18.56
C ASP A 142 7.89 11.11 -19.34
N ASN A 143 8.51 9.94 -19.41
CA ASN A 143 7.94 8.71 -19.97
C ASN A 143 7.10 7.91 -18.94
N TYR A 144 6.86 8.46 -17.75
CA TYR A 144 6.15 7.86 -16.61
C TYR A 144 6.86 6.69 -15.91
N ASP A 145 8.11 6.37 -16.28
CA ASP A 145 8.92 5.41 -15.53
C ASP A 145 9.50 6.02 -14.25
N TYR A 146 10.15 5.19 -13.43
CA TYR A 146 10.87 5.68 -12.25
C TYR A 146 11.88 6.76 -12.65
N LEU A 147 11.84 7.88 -11.91
CA LEU A 147 12.82 8.96 -11.97
C LEU A 147 14.20 8.41 -11.58
N SER A 148 14.87 7.79 -12.54
CA SER A 148 16.07 6.98 -12.34
C SER A 148 16.93 7.05 -13.59
N HIS A 149 16.32 6.87 -14.76
CA HIS A 149 17.03 6.94 -16.02
C HIS A 149 17.62 8.33 -16.24
N THR A 150 16.81 9.39 -16.09
CA THR A 150 17.30 10.77 -16.24
C THR A 150 18.38 11.11 -15.22
N LEU A 151 18.27 10.61 -13.99
CA LEU A 151 19.26 10.85 -12.94
C LEU A 151 20.58 10.11 -13.19
N MET A 152 20.56 8.93 -13.83
CA MET A 152 21.77 8.15 -14.10
C MET A 152 22.64 8.71 -15.22
N PHE A 153 22.04 9.40 -16.20
CA PHE A 153 22.74 9.86 -17.40
C PHE A 153 22.87 11.38 -17.52
N SER A 154 22.25 12.14 -16.64
CA SER A 154 22.37 13.60 -16.61
C SER A 154 23.61 14.05 -15.83
N GLN A 155 24.27 15.10 -16.31
CA GLN A 155 25.31 15.80 -15.55
C GLN A 155 24.72 16.75 -14.49
N ASN A 156 23.44 17.09 -14.61
CA ASN A 156 22.73 18.07 -13.76
C ASN A 156 21.73 17.38 -12.82
N VAL A 157 22.14 16.27 -12.19
CA VAL A 157 21.28 15.45 -11.32
C VAL A 157 20.65 16.29 -10.21
N ASP A 158 21.45 17.13 -9.55
CA ASP A 158 21.00 17.95 -8.44
C ASP A 158 19.97 19.00 -8.86
N GLU A 159 20.13 19.62 -10.03
CA GLU A 159 19.18 20.60 -10.57
C GLU A 159 17.83 19.94 -10.89
N ILE A 160 17.86 18.73 -11.47
CA ILE A 160 16.65 17.98 -11.81
C ILE A 160 15.93 17.51 -10.54
N LEU A 161 16.67 17.00 -9.56
CA LEU A 161 16.10 16.62 -8.26
C LEU A 161 15.54 17.83 -7.53
N GLU A 162 16.21 18.98 -7.61
CA GLU A 162 15.75 20.22 -7.02
C GLU A 162 14.43 20.69 -7.67
N ALA A 163 14.41 20.78 -8.99
CA ALA A 163 13.23 21.22 -9.74
C ALA A 163 12.04 20.25 -9.61
N THR A 164 12.29 18.94 -9.59
CA THR A 164 11.23 17.92 -9.62
C THR A 164 10.76 17.50 -8.22
N VAL A 165 11.69 17.35 -7.27
CA VAL A 165 11.42 16.71 -5.97
C VAL A 165 11.55 17.72 -4.83
N ALA A 166 12.74 18.29 -4.65
CA ALA A 166 13.05 19.03 -3.42
C ALA A 166 12.27 20.34 -3.30
N SER A 167 12.10 21.09 -4.40
CA SER A 167 11.29 22.31 -4.42
C SER A 167 9.83 22.04 -4.02
N LEU A 168 9.22 20.99 -4.58
CA LEU A 168 7.85 20.57 -4.25
C LEU A 168 7.74 20.14 -2.79
N LEU A 169 8.70 19.38 -2.26
CA LEU A 169 8.67 18.94 -0.86
C LEU A 169 8.88 20.10 0.12
N ARG A 170 9.66 21.12 -0.25
CA ARG A 170 9.94 22.29 0.60
C ARG A 170 8.85 23.36 0.53
N ALA A 171 8.40 23.70 -0.67
CA ALA A 171 7.47 24.80 -0.90
C ALA A 171 6.01 24.35 -0.99
N GLY A 172 5.75 23.06 -1.20
CA GLY A 172 4.39 22.55 -1.44
C GLY A 172 3.90 22.82 -2.86
N VAL A 173 2.61 22.56 -3.10
CA VAL A 173 1.97 22.79 -4.40
C VAL A 173 0.58 23.41 -4.25
N SER A 174 0.27 24.41 -5.06
CA SER A 174 -1.03 25.08 -5.07
C SER A 174 -1.91 24.55 -6.20
N ILE A 175 -3.08 24.01 -5.86
CA ILE A 175 -4.03 23.42 -6.80
C ILE A 175 -5.42 23.98 -6.48
N ALA A 176 -6.09 24.59 -7.46
CA ALA A 176 -7.48 25.07 -7.33
C ALA A 176 -7.75 25.85 -6.02
N GLY A 177 -6.85 26.75 -5.64
CA GLY A 177 -6.97 27.58 -4.44
C GLY A 177 -6.60 26.91 -3.11
N ARG A 178 -6.23 25.62 -3.10
CA ARG A 178 -5.69 24.93 -1.93
C ARG A 178 -4.17 24.79 -2.03
N HIS A 179 -3.47 24.92 -0.90
CA HIS A 179 -2.02 24.77 -0.81
C HIS A 179 -1.65 23.50 -0.05
N TYR A 180 -1.00 22.57 -0.73
CA TYR A 180 -0.67 21.25 -0.25
C TYR A 180 0.79 21.20 0.22
N GLU A 181 1.02 20.82 1.47
CA GLU A 181 2.34 20.70 2.08
C GLU A 181 2.74 19.22 2.24
N TYR A 182 4.04 18.93 2.17
CA TYR A 182 4.54 17.56 2.37
C TYR A 182 4.16 17.05 3.76
N LEU A 183 3.46 15.92 3.81
CA LEU A 183 3.00 15.30 5.04
C LEU A 183 3.91 14.13 5.44
N GLY A 184 4.07 13.13 4.59
CA GLY A 184 4.86 11.93 4.89
C GLY A 184 4.74 10.82 3.85
N SER A 185 5.39 9.68 4.11
CA SER A 185 5.38 8.51 3.23
C SER A 185 5.75 7.25 4.00
N SER A 186 5.13 6.12 3.65
CA SER A 186 5.59 4.80 4.11
C SER A 186 6.84 4.37 3.34
N ALA A 187 7.59 3.41 3.89
CA ALA A 187 8.76 2.85 3.21
C ALA A 187 8.41 2.24 1.84
N SER A 188 7.21 1.69 1.67
CA SER A 188 6.75 1.18 0.37
C SER A 188 6.48 2.29 -0.63
N GLN A 189 5.88 3.40 -0.18
CA GLN A 189 5.62 4.56 -1.02
C GLN A 189 6.92 5.25 -1.42
N LEU A 190 7.90 5.37 -0.52
CA LEU A 190 9.22 5.91 -0.87
C LEU A 190 9.93 5.11 -1.96
N ARG A 191 9.90 3.77 -1.88
CA ARG A 191 10.44 2.91 -2.96
C ARG A 191 9.69 3.07 -4.28
N ASP A 192 8.42 3.43 -4.21
CA ASP A 192 7.60 3.77 -5.35
C ASP A 192 7.73 5.26 -5.77
N HIS A 193 8.71 5.99 -5.21
CA HIS A 193 8.89 7.44 -5.35
C HIS A 193 7.60 8.24 -5.10
N GLY A 194 6.84 7.84 -4.09
CA GLY A 194 5.53 8.38 -3.74
C GLY A 194 5.51 9.03 -2.36
N VAL A 195 4.77 10.13 -2.26
CA VAL A 195 4.58 10.91 -1.03
C VAL A 195 3.13 11.32 -0.84
N TRP A 196 2.77 11.58 0.41
CA TRP A 196 1.52 12.24 0.79
C TRP A 196 1.78 13.71 1.05
N LEU A 197 0.94 14.54 0.45
CA LEU A 197 0.76 15.94 0.81
C LEU A 197 -0.62 16.12 1.43
N TYR A 198 -0.78 17.18 2.21
CA TYR A 198 -2.07 17.54 2.82
C TYR A 198 -2.20 19.06 2.88
N THR A 199 -3.42 19.55 2.76
CA THR A 199 -3.75 20.98 2.92
C THR A 199 -4.61 21.14 4.17
N LYS A 200 -4.57 22.31 4.79
CA LYS A 200 -5.40 22.61 5.97
C LYS A 200 -6.87 22.29 5.69
N ASP A 201 -7.47 21.44 6.53
CA ASP A 201 -8.85 21.01 6.34
C ASP A 201 -9.88 22.01 6.86
N GLY A 202 -11.16 21.76 6.60
CA GLY A 202 -12.27 22.62 7.04
C GLY A 202 -12.40 22.77 8.56
N SER A 203 -11.79 21.86 9.34
CA SER A 203 -11.70 21.96 10.81
C SER A 203 -10.45 22.72 11.28
N GLY A 204 -9.60 23.14 10.34
CA GLY A 204 -8.38 23.89 10.59
C GLY A 204 -7.16 23.02 10.92
N LYS A 205 -7.21 21.69 10.74
CA LYS A 205 -6.04 20.82 10.99
C LYS A 205 -5.02 20.95 9.87
N SER A 206 -3.80 21.30 10.26
CA SER A 206 -2.64 21.48 9.38
C SER A 206 -1.76 20.22 9.29
N VAL A 207 -0.77 20.23 8.39
CA VAL A 207 0.26 19.17 8.32
C VAL A 207 1.02 19.05 9.64
N GLN A 208 1.30 20.18 10.30
CA GLN A 208 2.02 20.22 11.56
C GLN A 208 1.21 19.55 12.68
N ASP A 209 -0.12 19.78 12.71
CA ASP A 209 -1.02 19.11 13.65
C ASP A 209 -1.06 17.59 13.42
N ILE A 210 -1.11 17.15 12.16
CA ILE A 210 -1.11 15.72 11.82
C ILE A 210 0.22 15.08 12.24
N ARG A 211 1.35 15.75 11.99
CA ARG A 211 2.67 15.26 12.38
C ARG A 211 2.84 15.18 13.89
N ALA A 212 2.35 16.17 14.63
CA ALA A 212 2.30 16.12 16.10
C ALA A 212 1.40 14.98 16.59
N TRP A 213 0.27 14.74 15.91
CA TRP A 213 -0.63 13.65 16.22
C TRP A 213 -0.01 12.26 15.97
N ILE A 214 0.83 12.10 14.94
CA ILE A 214 1.51 10.82 14.66
C ILE A 214 2.32 10.35 15.87
N GLY A 215 3.03 11.25 16.54
CA GLY A 215 3.81 11.00 17.74
C GLY A 215 5.14 11.74 17.77
N ASP A 216 5.81 11.70 18.92
CA ASP A 216 7.09 12.37 19.12
C ASP A 216 8.23 11.58 18.48
N VAL A 217 8.72 12.11 17.37
CA VAL A 217 9.89 11.62 16.62
C VAL A 217 11.06 12.60 16.66
N HIS A 218 11.01 13.64 17.50
CA HIS A 218 12.06 14.66 17.58
C HIS A 218 13.36 14.11 18.16
N GLN A 219 13.27 13.13 19.07
CA GLN A 219 14.42 12.48 19.69
C GLN A 219 15.17 11.51 18.76
N ILE A 220 14.66 11.26 17.54
CA ILE A 220 15.30 10.36 16.58
C ILE A 220 16.34 11.15 15.77
N PRO A 221 17.65 10.86 15.91
CA PRO A 221 18.70 11.70 15.31
C PRO A 221 18.80 11.55 13.80
N SER A 222 18.57 10.33 13.29
CA SER A 222 18.68 10.05 11.85
C SER A 222 17.38 10.36 11.12
N VAL A 223 17.48 11.19 10.07
CA VAL A 223 16.35 11.53 9.18
C VAL A 223 15.71 10.28 8.58
N GLY A 224 16.52 9.31 8.12
CA GLY A 224 16.02 8.06 7.56
C GLY A 224 15.19 7.26 8.57
N TYR A 225 15.66 7.15 9.82
CA TYR A 225 14.88 6.53 10.88
C TYR A 225 13.62 7.32 11.22
N LYS A 226 13.70 8.65 11.27
CA LYS A 226 12.55 9.53 11.54
C LYS A 226 11.45 9.33 10.50
N MET A 227 11.80 9.35 9.22
CA MET A 227 10.89 9.05 8.11
C MET A 227 10.32 7.64 8.22
N ALA A 228 11.14 6.64 8.53
CA ALA A 228 10.67 5.27 8.72
C ALA A 228 9.70 5.09 9.90
N ARG A 229 9.80 5.94 10.94
CA ARG A 229 8.87 5.93 12.10
C ARG A 229 7.56 6.65 11.78
N MET A 230 7.61 7.84 11.20
CA MET A 230 6.42 8.55 10.74
C MET A 230 5.65 7.76 9.67
N GLY A 231 6.40 7.11 8.75
CA GLY A 231 5.89 6.29 7.67
C GLY A 231 5.06 5.08 8.09
N GLN A 232 5.11 4.68 9.36
CA GLN A 232 4.32 3.56 9.88
C GLN A 232 2.82 3.86 9.85
N CYS A 233 2.44 5.12 10.06
CA CYS A 233 1.04 5.56 10.04
C CYS A 233 0.47 5.67 8.61
N PHE A 234 1.33 5.66 7.58
CA PHE A 234 0.94 5.68 6.16
C PHE A 234 0.92 4.28 5.52
N SER A 235 1.24 3.24 6.30
CA SER A 235 1.10 1.86 5.86
C SER A 235 -0.38 1.47 5.86
N SER A 236 -0.81 0.70 4.88
CA SER A 236 -2.16 0.13 4.87
C SER A 236 -2.29 -0.86 6.03
N THR A 237 -3.13 -0.53 7.01
CA THR A 237 -3.41 -1.34 8.20
C THR A 237 -4.91 -1.37 8.44
N GLU A 238 -5.41 -2.48 8.99
CA GLU A 238 -6.82 -2.59 9.37
C GLU A 238 -6.96 -2.24 10.85
N GLU A 239 -7.82 -1.27 11.15
CA GLU A 239 -8.12 -0.88 12.52
C GLU A 239 -9.00 -1.93 13.18
N THR A 240 -8.66 -2.31 14.43
CA THR A 240 -9.44 -3.30 15.17
C THR A 240 -9.96 -2.70 16.48
N VAL A 241 -9.42 -3.13 17.60
CA VAL A 241 -9.88 -2.78 18.95
C VAL A 241 -9.08 -1.62 19.52
N ARG A 242 -9.75 -0.79 20.32
CA ARG A 242 -9.05 0.19 21.16
C ARG A 242 -8.61 -0.47 22.46
N VAL A 243 -7.36 -0.26 22.83
CA VAL A 243 -6.76 -0.71 24.08
C VAL A 243 -6.21 0.55 24.75
N PRO A 244 -6.91 1.13 25.73
CA PRO A 244 -6.46 2.39 26.33
C PRO A 244 -5.09 2.23 26.98
N LEU A 245 -4.19 3.20 26.77
CA LEU A 245 -2.80 3.17 27.21
C LEU A 245 -2.66 3.00 28.73
N ASP A 246 -3.59 3.57 29.51
CA ASP A 246 -3.53 3.66 30.98
C ASP A 246 -4.48 2.70 31.71
N SER A 247 -5.17 1.81 30.99
CA SER A 247 -6.23 0.94 31.55
C SER A 247 -5.73 -0.29 32.31
N GLY A 248 -4.40 -0.49 32.43
CA GLY A 248 -3.78 -1.72 32.95
C GLY A 248 -3.88 -2.93 32.01
N ALA A 249 -4.74 -2.87 30.99
CA ALA A 249 -4.84 -3.86 29.92
C ALA A 249 -3.54 -3.92 29.09
N LYS A 250 -2.95 -2.75 28.80
CA LYS A 250 -1.63 -2.65 28.18
C LYS A 250 -0.55 -2.62 29.25
N GLN A 251 0.49 -3.45 29.10
CA GLN A 251 1.64 -3.47 30.02
C GLN A 251 2.94 -3.56 29.22
N ASP A 252 3.98 -2.87 29.69
CA ASP A 252 5.33 -2.99 29.12
C ASP A 252 6.13 -4.02 29.91
N LEU A 253 6.79 -4.91 29.19
CA LEU A 253 7.71 -5.91 29.70
C LEU A 253 9.15 -5.58 29.30
N PRO A 254 10.13 -5.97 30.13
CA PRO A 254 11.53 -5.96 29.70
C PRO A 254 11.74 -6.93 28.53
N ASP A 255 12.74 -6.65 27.70
CA ASP A 255 13.17 -7.62 26.70
C ASP A 255 13.90 -8.81 27.34
N ILE A 256 13.81 -9.99 26.72
CA ILE A 256 14.62 -11.15 27.06
C ILE A 256 15.99 -10.96 26.41
N VAL A 257 17.01 -10.84 27.23
CA VAL A 257 18.40 -10.61 26.81
C VAL A 257 19.29 -11.77 27.23
N GLY A 258 20.30 -12.08 26.43
CA GLY A 258 21.29 -13.09 26.77
C GLY A 258 22.44 -13.16 25.77
N GLY A 259 23.49 -13.89 26.11
CA GLY A 259 24.72 -13.93 25.32
C GLY A 259 25.33 -12.54 25.08
N ARG A 260 26.36 -12.48 24.23
CA ARG A 260 26.94 -11.22 23.76
C ARG A 260 27.38 -11.37 22.31
N HIS A 261 27.18 -10.31 21.54
CA HIS A 261 27.65 -10.26 20.16
C HIS A 261 29.19 -10.31 20.14
N PRO A 262 29.81 -11.25 19.40
CA PRO A 262 31.26 -11.47 19.43
C PRO A 262 32.09 -10.22 19.12
N GLN A 263 31.59 -9.34 18.25
CA GLN A 263 32.34 -8.16 17.78
C GLN A 263 31.98 -6.87 18.54
N SER A 264 30.73 -6.72 18.97
CA SER A 264 30.25 -5.46 19.57
C SER A 264 30.13 -5.54 21.08
N GLY A 265 30.20 -6.74 21.67
CA GLY A 265 30.03 -6.98 23.11
C GLY A 265 28.61 -6.72 23.64
N ASN A 266 27.71 -6.23 22.79
CA ASN A 266 26.33 -5.93 23.14
C ASN A 266 25.55 -7.22 23.40
N PRO A 267 24.65 -7.24 24.42
CA PRO A 267 23.81 -8.41 24.67
C PRO A 267 22.85 -8.63 23.49
N TYR A 268 22.54 -9.90 23.18
CA TYR A 268 21.49 -10.19 22.22
C TYR A 268 20.13 -9.94 22.84
N ILE A 269 19.20 -9.43 22.02
CA ILE A 269 17.80 -9.22 22.39
C ILE A 269 16.98 -10.29 21.68
N PHE A 270 16.72 -11.42 22.35
CA PHE A 270 16.01 -12.56 21.75
C PHE A 270 14.53 -12.26 21.50
N SER A 271 13.96 -11.33 22.24
CA SER A 271 12.56 -10.93 22.13
C SER A 271 12.32 -9.69 21.27
N ASP A 272 13.29 -9.28 20.43
CA ASP A 272 13.17 -8.04 19.66
C ASP A 272 11.91 -8.05 18.79
N GLY A 273 11.00 -7.12 19.10
CA GLY A 273 9.80 -6.92 18.31
C GLY A 273 8.69 -7.94 18.59
N ILE A 274 8.78 -8.76 19.64
CA ILE A 274 7.77 -9.80 19.94
C ILE A 274 7.14 -9.56 21.32
N GLY A 275 5.81 -9.45 21.34
CA GLY A 275 4.99 -9.32 22.55
C GLY A 275 3.92 -10.41 22.63
N MET A 276 3.00 -10.26 23.57
CA MET A 276 1.93 -11.23 23.82
C MET A 276 0.56 -10.57 23.87
N ILE A 277 -0.46 -11.32 23.47
CA ILE A 277 -1.86 -10.91 23.53
C ILE A 277 -2.72 -12.00 24.14
N SER A 278 -3.65 -11.60 24.99
CA SER A 278 -4.64 -12.48 25.59
C SER A 278 -5.65 -13.03 24.57
N ARG A 279 -6.22 -14.20 24.88
CA ARG A 279 -7.23 -14.83 24.03
C ARG A 279 -8.50 -14.01 23.87
N SER A 280 -8.96 -13.33 24.93
CA SER A 280 -10.18 -12.52 24.85
C SER A 280 -9.96 -11.29 23.97
N LEU A 281 -8.83 -10.59 24.11
CA LEU A 281 -8.52 -9.42 23.29
C LEU A 281 -8.30 -9.79 21.82
N MET A 282 -7.55 -10.87 21.54
CA MET A 282 -7.36 -11.39 20.19
C MET A 282 -8.70 -11.72 19.51
N ARG A 283 -9.64 -12.32 20.25
CA ARG A 283 -10.97 -12.66 19.71
C ARG A 283 -11.77 -11.41 19.35
N LYS A 284 -11.70 -10.35 20.17
CA LYS A 284 -12.35 -9.07 19.87
C LYS A 284 -11.77 -8.45 18.58
N ALA A 285 -10.45 -8.46 18.43
CA ALA A 285 -9.79 -7.96 17.22
C ALA A 285 -10.17 -8.78 15.97
N CYS A 286 -10.18 -10.11 16.07
CA CYS A 286 -10.55 -10.99 14.95
C CYS A 286 -12.03 -10.82 14.53
N LYS A 287 -12.93 -10.61 15.50
CA LYS A 287 -14.35 -10.38 15.23
C LYS A 287 -14.58 -9.12 14.39
N GLN A 288 -13.83 -8.04 14.65
CA GLN A 288 -13.94 -6.82 13.84
C GLN A 288 -13.38 -6.98 12.43
N LEU A 289 -12.34 -7.80 12.26
CA LEU A 289 -11.80 -8.14 10.94
C LEU A 289 -12.63 -9.19 10.17
N GLY A 290 -13.69 -9.73 10.78
CA GLY A 290 -14.48 -10.82 10.19
C GLY A 290 -13.69 -12.11 10.00
N LEU A 291 -12.64 -12.35 10.80
CA LEU A 291 -11.83 -13.56 10.70
C LEU A 291 -12.56 -14.74 11.36
N PRO A 292 -12.72 -15.88 10.66
CA PRO A 292 -13.45 -17.03 11.19
C PRO A 292 -12.69 -17.77 12.30
N GLU A 293 -11.35 -17.77 12.23
CA GLU A 293 -10.48 -18.48 13.15
C GLU A 293 -9.55 -17.53 13.90
N LEU A 294 -9.13 -17.96 15.10
CA LEU A 294 -8.22 -17.21 15.93
C LEU A 294 -6.77 -17.52 15.53
N PRO A 295 -5.99 -16.55 15.02
CA PRO A 295 -4.60 -16.78 14.65
C PRO A 295 -3.71 -16.95 15.89
N SER A 296 -2.63 -17.72 15.73
CA SER A 296 -1.62 -17.92 16.80
C SER A 296 -0.74 -16.68 17.00
N ALA A 297 -0.52 -15.89 15.95
CA ALA A 297 0.21 -14.64 16.00
C ALA A 297 -0.33 -13.60 15.02
N ILE A 298 -0.12 -12.33 15.34
CA ILE A 298 -0.49 -11.18 14.50
C ILE A 298 0.65 -10.17 14.43
N GLN A 299 0.92 -9.62 13.26
CA GLN A 299 1.79 -8.46 13.09
C GLN A 299 0.97 -7.19 13.26
N ILE A 300 1.46 -6.26 14.09
CA ILE A 300 0.67 -5.11 14.54
C ILE A 300 1.37 -3.78 14.35
N ARG A 301 0.55 -2.73 14.38
CA ARG A 301 0.92 -1.37 14.78
C ARG A 301 0.01 -0.94 15.91
N TYR A 302 0.57 -0.34 16.95
CA TYR A 302 -0.21 0.14 18.10
C TYR A 302 0.49 1.36 18.68
N ALA A 303 -0.13 2.54 18.64
CA ALA A 303 0.54 3.80 19.00
C ALA A 303 1.93 3.91 18.30
N GLY A 304 3.01 4.05 19.07
CA GLY A 304 4.41 4.03 18.61
C GLY A 304 5.09 2.64 18.63
N TYR A 305 4.33 1.57 18.86
CA TYR A 305 4.81 0.18 18.87
C TYR A 305 4.65 -0.50 17.51
N LYS A 306 5.68 -1.27 17.14
CA LYS A 306 5.70 -2.15 15.97
C LYS A 306 6.24 -3.51 16.40
N GLY A 307 5.55 -4.57 15.99
CA GLY A 307 6.07 -5.92 16.20
C GLY A 307 5.06 -7.01 15.85
N VAL A 308 5.29 -8.19 16.41
CA VAL A 308 4.42 -9.36 16.36
C VAL A 308 3.89 -9.63 17.77
N LEU A 309 2.62 -9.99 17.89
CA LEU A 309 2.01 -10.47 19.13
C LEU A 309 1.68 -11.94 19.00
N CYS A 310 2.13 -12.73 19.97
CA CYS A 310 1.79 -14.13 20.09
C CYS A 310 0.60 -14.32 21.03
N LEU A 311 -0.33 -15.18 20.66
CA LEU A 311 -1.44 -15.56 21.53
C LEU A 311 -0.88 -16.31 22.75
N ASN A 312 -1.09 -15.76 23.95
CA ASN A 312 -0.73 -16.44 25.18
C ASN A 312 -2.01 -16.89 25.93
N PRO A 313 -2.32 -18.20 25.97
CA PRO A 313 -3.50 -18.72 26.65
C PRO A 313 -3.52 -18.53 28.17
N LYS A 314 -2.36 -18.26 28.80
CA LYS A 314 -2.25 -18.08 30.25
C LYS A 314 -2.72 -16.69 30.71
N LEU A 315 -2.79 -15.72 29.80
CA LEU A 315 -3.25 -14.36 30.10
C LEU A 315 -4.76 -14.35 30.34
N ARG A 316 -5.20 -13.63 31.39
CA ARG A 316 -6.60 -13.57 31.82
C ARG A 316 -7.17 -12.19 31.56
N GLY A 317 -8.41 -12.15 31.07
CA GLY A 317 -9.03 -10.90 30.65
C GLY A 317 -8.32 -10.27 29.45
N ASP A 318 -8.61 -9.00 29.19
CA ASP A 318 -8.04 -8.30 28.05
C ASP A 318 -6.67 -7.73 28.41
N GLN A 319 -5.63 -8.46 28.00
CA GLN A 319 -4.24 -8.07 28.21
C GLN A 319 -3.47 -7.98 26.90
N LEU A 320 -2.63 -6.96 26.80
CA LEU A 320 -1.69 -6.65 25.74
C LEU A 320 -0.31 -6.38 26.36
N LEU A 321 0.61 -7.33 26.24
CA LEU A 321 1.95 -7.23 26.79
C LEU A 321 2.93 -6.86 25.68
N LEU A 322 3.52 -5.68 25.76
CA LEU A 322 4.45 -5.14 24.76
C LEU A 322 5.86 -5.11 25.35
N ARG A 323 6.89 -5.28 24.53
CA ARG A 323 8.29 -5.19 25.00
C ARG A 323 8.93 -3.87 24.65
N LYS A 324 9.98 -3.50 25.40
CA LYS A 324 10.73 -2.24 25.19
C LYS A 324 11.23 -2.11 23.75
N SER A 325 11.79 -3.17 23.16
CA SER A 325 12.23 -3.22 21.77
C SER A 325 11.13 -2.90 20.76
N MET A 326 9.86 -3.19 21.05
CA MET A 326 8.74 -2.89 20.17
C MET A 326 8.43 -1.39 20.08
N LYS A 327 8.74 -0.61 21.13
CA LYS A 327 8.48 0.83 21.21
C LYS A 327 9.47 1.58 20.32
N LYS A 328 9.00 2.08 19.18
CA LYS A 328 9.87 2.76 18.21
C LYS A 328 9.89 4.29 18.37
N PHE A 329 8.84 4.85 18.96
CA PHE A 329 8.73 6.27 19.34
C PHE A 329 7.61 6.45 20.39
N HIS A 330 7.54 7.62 21.02
CA HIS A 330 6.47 7.92 21.98
C HIS A 330 5.23 8.45 21.26
N CYS A 331 4.04 7.95 21.62
CA CYS A 331 2.76 8.36 21.05
C CYS A 331 1.69 8.20 22.13
N SER A 332 0.99 9.29 22.45
CA SER A 332 -0.07 9.36 23.46
C SER A 332 -1.45 9.59 22.86
N THR A 333 -1.52 9.81 21.54
CA THR A 333 -2.70 10.25 20.80
C THR A 333 -3.51 9.10 20.19
N SER A 334 -2.98 7.88 20.19
CA SER A 334 -3.59 6.72 19.57
C SER A 334 -3.52 5.52 20.50
N ASP A 335 -4.68 4.92 20.75
CA ASP A 335 -4.88 3.70 21.55
C ASP A 335 -5.42 2.54 20.70
N SER A 336 -5.38 2.69 19.38
CA SER A 336 -5.96 1.72 18.45
C SER A 336 -4.97 0.63 18.07
N LEU A 337 -5.38 -0.63 18.23
CA LEU A 337 -4.63 -1.80 17.78
C LEU A 337 -4.95 -2.05 16.32
N GLU A 338 -3.92 -1.93 15.48
CA GLU A 338 -4.04 -2.15 14.05
C GLU A 338 -3.32 -3.43 13.66
N ILE A 339 -4.00 -4.26 12.88
CA ILE A 339 -3.43 -5.50 12.38
C ILE A 339 -2.93 -5.27 10.96
N VAL A 340 -1.64 -5.54 10.77
CA VAL A 340 -0.98 -5.52 9.45
C VAL A 340 -1.16 -6.88 8.78
N GLN A 341 -0.97 -7.94 9.57
CA GLN A 341 -0.89 -9.30 9.07
C GLN A 341 -1.33 -10.29 10.14
N VAL A 342 -2.02 -11.35 9.74
CA VAL A 342 -2.28 -12.52 10.59
C VAL A 342 -1.38 -13.68 10.20
N SER A 343 -1.02 -14.52 11.18
CA SER A 343 -0.35 -15.79 10.93
C SER A 343 -1.22 -16.68 10.02
N ALA A 344 -0.63 -17.11 8.91
CA ALA A 344 -1.25 -17.99 7.93
C ALA A 344 -0.14 -18.62 7.08
N PRO A 345 -0.34 -19.83 6.54
CA PRO A 345 0.60 -20.41 5.59
C PRO A 345 0.67 -19.54 4.32
N ARG A 346 1.88 -19.13 3.92
CA ARG A 346 2.08 -18.30 2.73
C ARG A 346 3.06 -18.95 1.76
N PRO A 347 2.84 -18.81 0.45
CA PRO A 347 3.80 -19.27 -0.54
C PRO A 347 5.13 -18.53 -0.41
N VAL A 348 6.22 -19.25 -0.66
CA VAL A 348 7.56 -18.66 -0.77
C VAL A 348 7.87 -18.44 -2.24
N TYR A 349 8.50 -17.31 -2.51
CA TYR A 349 9.07 -17.03 -3.81
C TYR A 349 10.56 -16.75 -3.65
N LEU A 350 11.36 -17.39 -4.50
CA LEU A 350 12.75 -17.03 -4.66
C LEU A 350 12.84 -15.70 -5.41
N ASN A 351 13.90 -14.96 -5.16
CA ASN A 351 14.26 -13.75 -5.86
C ASN A 351 15.75 -13.79 -6.21
N ARG A 352 16.22 -12.88 -7.08
CA ARG A 352 17.63 -12.86 -7.50
C ARG A 352 18.62 -12.93 -6.33
N PRO A 353 18.51 -12.09 -5.26
CA PRO A 353 19.42 -12.20 -4.12
C PRO A 353 19.42 -13.57 -3.44
N LEU A 354 18.24 -14.14 -3.17
CA LEU A 354 18.14 -15.46 -2.52
C LEU A 354 18.71 -16.57 -3.39
N ILE A 355 18.47 -16.52 -4.72
CA ILE A 355 19.03 -17.47 -5.67
C ILE A 355 20.56 -17.40 -5.64
N THR A 356 21.13 -16.19 -5.68
CA THR A 356 22.59 -16.00 -5.61
C THR A 356 23.18 -16.55 -4.32
N ILE A 357 22.54 -16.30 -3.17
CA ILE A 357 23.00 -16.83 -1.88
C ILE A 357 22.95 -18.36 -1.89
N LEU A 358 21.83 -18.96 -2.31
CA LEU A 358 21.67 -20.42 -2.34
C LEU A 358 22.65 -21.09 -3.31
N GLU A 359 22.92 -20.47 -4.46
CA GLU A 359 23.92 -20.95 -5.42
C GLU A 359 25.33 -20.92 -4.82
N GLN A 360 25.70 -19.84 -4.12
CA GLN A 360 26.98 -19.74 -3.39
C GLN A 360 27.10 -20.77 -2.27
N LEU A 361 25.98 -21.14 -1.64
CA LEU A 361 25.91 -22.22 -0.64
C LEU A 361 25.91 -23.62 -1.27
N GLY A 362 26.02 -23.74 -2.60
CA GLY A 362 26.20 -25.01 -3.32
C GLY A 362 24.95 -25.58 -3.99
N VAL A 363 23.82 -24.86 -4.00
CA VAL A 363 22.61 -25.31 -4.73
C VAL A 363 22.84 -25.20 -6.23
N PRO A 364 22.77 -26.30 -7.01
CA PRO A 364 23.06 -26.25 -8.44
C PRO A 364 22.04 -25.40 -9.22
N GLY A 365 22.51 -24.56 -10.15
CA GLY A 365 21.66 -23.70 -10.97
C GLY A 365 20.48 -24.39 -11.69
N ARG A 366 20.67 -25.66 -12.09
CA ARG A 366 19.61 -26.49 -12.70
C ARG A 366 18.36 -26.65 -11.84
N VAL A 367 18.49 -26.54 -10.52
CA VAL A 367 17.34 -26.64 -9.59
C VAL A 367 16.42 -25.44 -9.78
N PHE A 368 16.98 -24.22 -9.85
CA PHE A 368 16.20 -23.00 -10.07
C PHE A 368 15.56 -22.98 -11.46
N LEU A 369 16.29 -23.42 -12.49
CA LEU A 369 15.76 -23.53 -13.85
C LEU A 369 14.57 -24.49 -13.92
N ARG A 370 14.64 -25.63 -13.22
CA ARG A 370 13.53 -26.58 -13.15
C ARG A 370 12.31 -25.99 -12.44
N LEU A 371 12.51 -25.27 -11.32
CA LEU A 371 11.41 -24.58 -10.62
C LEU A 371 10.77 -23.52 -11.52
N GLN A 372 11.59 -22.75 -12.24
CA GLN A 372 11.12 -21.76 -13.21
C GLN A 372 10.30 -22.41 -14.33
N GLN A 373 10.80 -23.49 -14.93
CA GLN A 373 10.12 -24.22 -15.99
C GLN A 373 8.78 -24.77 -15.52
N ASN A 374 8.74 -25.41 -14.36
CA ASN A 374 7.50 -25.96 -13.78
C ASN A 374 6.46 -24.86 -13.52
N MET A 375 6.90 -23.69 -13.03
CA MET A 375 6.01 -22.54 -12.84
C MET A 375 5.41 -22.06 -14.16
N VAL A 376 6.21 -21.95 -15.23
CA VAL A 376 5.71 -21.55 -16.56
C VAL A 376 4.74 -22.57 -17.13
N LEU A 377 5.07 -23.86 -17.04
CA LEU A 377 4.20 -24.94 -17.52
C LEU A 377 2.84 -24.90 -16.83
N ARG A 378 2.82 -24.77 -15.49
CA ARG A 378 1.56 -24.66 -14.73
C ARG A 378 0.71 -23.47 -15.15
N LEU A 379 1.34 -22.32 -15.43
CA LEU A 379 0.64 -21.14 -15.91
C LEU A 379 0.06 -21.35 -17.32
N CYS A 380 0.74 -22.11 -18.19
CA CYS A 380 0.21 -22.49 -19.50
C CYS A 380 -0.94 -23.51 -19.38
N ASP A 381 -0.78 -24.51 -18.53
CA ASP A 381 -1.78 -25.56 -18.29
C ASP A 381 -3.11 -24.98 -17.77
N ALA A 382 -3.05 -23.86 -17.04
CA ALA A 382 -4.22 -23.12 -16.57
C ALA A 382 -5.14 -22.61 -17.71
N PHE A 383 -4.66 -22.52 -18.95
CA PHE A 383 -5.50 -22.14 -20.10
C PHE A 383 -6.25 -23.31 -20.74
N VAL A 384 -5.88 -24.54 -20.40
CA VAL A 384 -6.43 -25.77 -21.01
C VAL A 384 -7.06 -26.71 -19.98
N SER A 385 -6.73 -26.57 -18.70
CA SER A 385 -7.27 -27.34 -17.58
C SER A 385 -8.02 -26.45 -16.58
N ASP A 386 -9.30 -26.77 -16.34
CA ASP A 386 -10.11 -26.07 -15.36
C ASP A 386 -9.62 -26.28 -13.90
N ASP A 387 -8.95 -27.41 -13.62
CA ASP A 387 -8.32 -27.66 -12.32
C ASP A 387 -7.16 -26.69 -12.06
N GLU A 388 -6.25 -26.58 -13.03
CA GLU A 388 -5.10 -25.67 -12.92
C GLU A 388 -5.54 -24.21 -12.98
N ALA A 389 -6.54 -23.88 -13.82
CA ALA A 389 -7.16 -22.56 -13.84
C ALA A 389 -7.64 -22.15 -12.45
N LEU A 390 -8.36 -23.05 -11.77
CA LEU A 390 -8.88 -22.80 -10.44
C LEU A 390 -7.75 -22.60 -9.43
N GLN A 391 -6.73 -23.46 -9.43
CA GLN A 391 -5.60 -23.34 -8.51
C GLN A 391 -4.83 -22.03 -8.71
N VAL A 392 -4.51 -21.69 -9.96
CA VAL A 392 -3.77 -20.46 -10.31
C VAL A 392 -4.59 -19.23 -9.94
N LEU A 393 -5.88 -19.19 -10.25
CA LEU A 393 -6.74 -18.06 -9.90
C LEU A 393 -6.93 -17.94 -8.39
N SER A 394 -7.14 -19.04 -7.66
CA SER A 394 -7.27 -19.02 -6.21
C SER A 394 -6.00 -18.56 -5.50
N ALA A 395 -4.83 -18.85 -6.06
CA ALA A 395 -3.55 -18.42 -5.48
C ALA A 395 -3.24 -16.93 -5.74
N HIS A 396 -3.66 -16.38 -6.88
CA HIS A 396 -3.22 -15.04 -7.33
C HIS A 396 -4.31 -13.97 -7.27
N VAL A 397 -5.58 -14.38 -7.27
CA VAL A 397 -6.72 -13.47 -7.18
C VAL A 397 -7.32 -13.63 -5.79
N ARG A 398 -7.56 -12.51 -5.09
CA ARG A 398 -8.37 -12.54 -3.86
C ARG A 398 -9.82 -12.79 -4.27
N THR A 399 -10.17 -14.06 -4.49
CA THR A 399 -11.47 -14.51 -5.00
C THR A 399 -12.62 -14.37 -3.99
N GLY A 400 -12.46 -13.55 -2.93
CA GLY A 400 -13.49 -13.35 -1.90
C GLY A 400 -14.86 -12.97 -2.47
N HIS A 401 -14.88 -12.36 -3.66
CA HIS A 401 -16.11 -11.98 -4.38
C HIS A 401 -16.42 -12.86 -5.62
N LEU A 402 -15.50 -13.71 -6.07
CA LEU A 402 -15.66 -14.53 -7.27
C LEU A 402 -15.68 -16.03 -6.90
N PRO A 403 -16.86 -16.66 -6.73
CA PRO A 403 -16.97 -18.01 -6.21
C PRO A 403 -16.66 -19.07 -7.29
N LEU A 404 -15.44 -19.05 -7.84
CA LEU A 404 -14.98 -19.91 -8.94
C LEU A 404 -15.22 -21.40 -8.68
N VAL A 405 -14.96 -21.86 -7.45
CA VAL A 405 -15.23 -23.24 -7.03
C VAL A 405 -16.71 -23.60 -7.20
N LYS A 406 -17.62 -22.68 -6.82
CA LYS A 406 -19.06 -22.90 -6.95
C LYS A 406 -19.50 -22.88 -8.42
N PHE A 407 -18.95 -21.97 -9.22
CA PHE A 407 -19.25 -21.90 -10.65
C PHE A 407 -18.84 -23.19 -11.37
N ARG A 408 -17.63 -23.68 -11.11
CA ARG A 408 -17.16 -24.94 -11.67
C ARG A 408 -18.03 -26.12 -11.22
N LYS A 409 -18.42 -26.20 -9.94
CA LYS A 409 -19.36 -27.21 -9.44
C LYS A 409 -20.74 -27.15 -10.11
N LYS A 410 -21.15 -25.98 -10.60
CA LYS A 410 -22.39 -25.79 -11.38
C LYS A 410 -22.22 -26.03 -12.89
N GLY A 411 -21.04 -26.48 -13.34
CA GLY A 411 -20.77 -26.82 -14.73
C GLY A 411 -20.18 -25.70 -15.58
N LEU A 412 -19.79 -24.56 -14.98
CA LEU A 412 -19.07 -23.52 -15.72
C LEU A 412 -17.67 -24.03 -16.11
N VAL A 413 -17.40 -24.06 -17.40
CA VAL A 413 -16.07 -24.39 -17.93
C VAL A 413 -15.20 -23.13 -17.85
N LEU A 414 -14.30 -23.09 -16.87
CA LEU A 414 -13.51 -21.90 -16.53
C LEU A 414 -12.64 -21.45 -17.71
N THR A 415 -12.01 -22.40 -18.38
CA THR A 415 -11.10 -22.16 -19.51
C THR A 415 -11.79 -21.64 -20.78
N ARG A 416 -13.12 -21.72 -20.87
CA ARG A 416 -13.92 -21.24 -22.02
C ARG A 416 -14.65 -19.93 -21.76
N GLU A 417 -14.83 -19.54 -20.50
CA GLU A 417 -15.54 -18.31 -20.16
C GLU A 417 -14.64 -17.09 -20.45
N PRO A 418 -15.07 -16.13 -21.30
CA PRO A 418 -14.22 -15.01 -21.74
C PRO A 418 -13.65 -14.13 -20.62
N PHE A 419 -14.43 -13.86 -19.57
CA PHE A 419 -13.95 -13.06 -18.44
C PHE A 419 -12.87 -13.81 -17.63
N ILE A 420 -13.07 -15.10 -17.33
CA ILE A 420 -12.08 -15.96 -16.66
C ILE A 420 -10.83 -16.11 -17.51
N ARG A 421 -10.93 -16.30 -18.82
CA ARG A 421 -9.77 -16.33 -19.73
C ARG A 421 -8.99 -15.02 -19.70
N SER A 422 -9.68 -13.88 -19.68
CA SER A 422 -9.05 -12.57 -19.59
C SER A 422 -8.33 -12.39 -18.25
N LEU A 423 -8.94 -12.89 -17.16
CA LEU A 423 -8.33 -12.89 -15.83
C LEU A 423 -7.08 -13.80 -15.77
N LEU A 424 -7.15 -15.00 -16.35
CA LEU A 424 -6.00 -15.90 -16.47
C LEU A 424 -4.86 -15.25 -17.27
N LEU A 425 -5.18 -14.57 -18.38
CA LEU A 425 -4.20 -13.83 -19.17
C LEU A 425 -3.55 -12.69 -18.39
N ALA A 426 -4.32 -11.95 -17.58
CA ALA A 426 -3.78 -10.93 -16.71
C ALA A 426 -2.83 -11.51 -15.65
N VAL A 427 -3.22 -12.63 -15.01
CA VAL A 427 -2.36 -13.35 -14.05
C VAL A 427 -1.09 -13.86 -14.72
N TYR A 428 -1.21 -14.51 -15.88
CA TYR A 428 -0.08 -15.00 -16.67
C TYR A 428 0.91 -13.89 -16.98
N ASN A 429 0.42 -12.78 -17.57
CA ASN A 429 1.27 -11.64 -17.94
C ASN A 429 1.98 -11.03 -16.73
N SER A 430 1.27 -10.87 -15.61
CA SER A 430 1.85 -10.37 -14.36
C SER A 430 2.93 -11.29 -13.80
N MET A 431 2.67 -12.60 -13.74
CA MET A 431 3.62 -13.57 -13.20
C MET A 431 4.86 -13.73 -14.09
N ILE A 432 4.69 -13.77 -15.41
CA ILE A 432 5.80 -13.83 -16.37
C ILE A 432 6.62 -12.54 -16.33
N ALA A 433 5.99 -11.37 -16.21
CA ALA A 433 6.70 -10.10 -16.06
C ALA A 433 7.55 -10.08 -14.77
N ASN A 434 7.00 -10.54 -13.64
CA ASN A 434 7.74 -10.67 -12.39
C ASN A 434 8.87 -11.70 -12.47
N LEU A 435 8.65 -12.81 -13.19
CA LEU A 435 9.66 -13.83 -13.42
C LEU A 435 10.85 -13.27 -14.22
N LYS A 436 10.58 -12.54 -15.32
CA LYS A 436 11.61 -11.90 -16.14
C LYS A 436 12.37 -10.81 -15.37
N SER A 437 11.64 -9.91 -14.70
CA SER A 437 12.22 -8.72 -14.07
C SER A 437 12.88 -8.99 -12.71
N LYS A 438 12.43 -9.99 -11.95
CA LYS A 438 12.85 -10.20 -10.55
C LYS A 438 13.26 -11.64 -10.23
N SER A 439 13.17 -12.56 -11.20
CA SER A 439 13.35 -14.00 -10.97
C SER A 439 12.44 -14.50 -9.83
N HIS A 440 11.20 -14.03 -9.82
CA HIS A 440 10.20 -14.32 -8.78
C HIS A 440 9.63 -15.74 -8.95
N ILE A 441 10.44 -16.76 -8.60
CA ILE A 441 10.15 -18.17 -8.83
C ILE A 441 9.40 -18.75 -7.63
N ALA A 442 8.22 -19.34 -7.86
CA ALA A 442 7.46 -20.00 -6.80
C ALA A 442 8.16 -21.26 -6.30
N VAL A 443 8.18 -21.44 -4.97
CA VAL A 443 8.57 -22.71 -4.33
C VAL A 443 7.31 -23.56 -4.10
N PRO A 444 7.33 -24.88 -4.38
CA PRO A 444 6.21 -25.77 -4.12
C PRO A 444 5.75 -25.72 -2.64
N GLU A 445 4.44 -25.76 -2.42
CA GLU A 445 3.85 -25.58 -1.09
C GLU A 445 4.17 -26.69 -0.07
N ASP A 446 4.50 -27.88 -0.58
CA ASP A 446 4.98 -29.03 0.16
C ASP A 446 6.47 -28.93 0.50
N SER A 447 7.22 -28.08 -0.20
CA SER A 447 8.66 -27.91 -0.04
C SER A 447 9.05 -26.65 0.74
N GLY A 448 8.17 -25.65 0.85
CA GLY A 448 8.50 -24.42 1.57
C GLY A 448 7.32 -23.48 1.82
N ARG A 449 7.37 -22.79 2.97
CA ARG A 449 6.36 -21.80 3.38
C ARG A 449 7.01 -20.59 4.03
N ASN A 450 6.43 -19.41 3.79
CA ASN A 450 6.80 -18.18 4.46
C ASN A 450 5.96 -18.05 5.73
N MET A 451 6.61 -17.84 6.86
CA MET A 451 5.98 -17.86 8.18
C MET A 451 6.38 -16.64 8.99
N LEU A 452 5.54 -16.27 9.96
CA LEU A 452 5.91 -15.26 10.95
C LEU A 452 6.84 -15.90 11.98
N GLY A 453 8.05 -15.37 12.12
CA GLY A 453 8.94 -15.73 13.22
C GLY A 453 8.36 -15.26 14.55
N VAL A 454 8.32 -16.16 15.53
CA VAL A 454 7.83 -15.90 16.89
C VAL A 454 8.82 -16.42 17.91
N LEU A 455 8.73 -15.89 19.13
CA LEU A 455 9.58 -16.26 20.25
C LEU A 455 8.95 -17.45 20.99
N ASP A 456 9.79 -18.38 21.42
CA ASP A 456 9.38 -19.39 22.39
C ASP A 456 9.34 -18.80 23.81
N GLU A 457 8.16 -18.33 24.22
CA GLU A 457 7.90 -17.83 25.58
C GLU A 457 7.87 -18.96 26.64
N THR A 458 7.97 -20.24 26.23
CA THR A 458 7.97 -21.38 27.16
C THR A 458 9.36 -21.83 27.58
N GLY A 459 10.40 -21.46 26.82
CA GLY A 459 11.78 -21.92 27.06
C GLY A 459 11.96 -23.42 26.88
N THR A 460 11.17 -24.04 26.00
CA THR A 460 11.23 -25.48 25.72
C THR A 460 12.13 -25.82 24.53
N LEU A 461 12.44 -24.85 23.67
CA LEU A 461 13.34 -25.04 22.53
C LEU A 461 14.80 -24.78 22.90
N GLU A 462 15.67 -25.70 22.47
CA GLU A 462 17.12 -25.54 22.57
C GLU A 462 17.67 -24.68 21.42
N MET A 463 18.95 -24.32 21.51
CA MET A 463 19.64 -23.61 20.44
C MET A 463 19.56 -24.43 19.14
N ARG A 464 19.26 -23.76 18.01
CA ARG A 464 19.09 -24.37 16.68
C ARG A 464 17.87 -25.30 16.53
N GLN A 465 16.91 -25.22 17.45
CA GLN A 465 15.60 -25.84 17.26
C GLN A 465 14.56 -24.80 16.85
N ALA A 466 13.63 -25.22 15.99
CA ALA A 466 12.44 -24.48 15.65
C ALA A 466 11.23 -25.40 15.78
N ARG A 467 10.04 -24.84 16.04
CA ARG A 467 8.80 -25.61 16.12
C ARG A 467 7.79 -25.14 15.10
N GLU A 468 7.28 -26.07 14.30
CA GLU A 468 6.14 -25.85 13.41
C GLU A 468 5.00 -26.78 13.85
N LYS A 469 3.89 -26.21 14.36
CA LYS A 469 2.78 -26.98 14.95
C LYS A 469 3.24 -27.94 16.07
N SER A 470 3.09 -29.25 15.87
CA SER A 470 3.49 -30.30 16.81
C SER A 470 4.96 -30.70 16.68
N ASP A 471 5.62 -30.32 15.59
CA ASP A 471 6.86 -30.93 15.17
C ASP A 471 8.04 -30.02 15.51
N VAL A 472 9.09 -30.61 16.09
CA VAL A 472 10.34 -29.92 16.42
C VAL A 472 11.34 -30.22 15.31
N LEU A 473 11.85 -29.18 14.67
CA LEU A 473 12.83 -29.23 13.60
C LEU A 473 14.20 -28.88 14.18
N SER A 474 15.19 -29.75 13.97
CA SER A 474 16.60 -29.46 14.23
C SER A 474 17.25 -28.84 13.00
N LEU A 475 17.90 -27.70 13.16
CA LEU A 475 18.71 -27.09 12.10
C LEU A 475 20.11 -27.71 12.14
N GLU A 476 20.43 -28.58 11.17
CA GLU A 476 21.73 -29.27 11.07
C GLU A 476 22.87 -28.29 10.72
N GLU A 477 24.09 -28.61 11.20
CA GLU A 477 25.31 -27.96 10.73
C GLU A 477 25.64 -28.42 9.31
N ASN A 478 25.96 -27.49 8.42
CA ASN A 478 26.63 -27.85 7.19
C ASN A 478 28.15 -27.82 7.44
N PRO A 479 28.83 -28.98 7.54
CA PRO A 479 30.25 -29.06 7.90
C PRO A 479 31.19 -28.43 6.85
N SER A 480 30.68 -28.04 5.68
CA SER A 480 31.46 -27.36 4.63
C SER A 480 31.47 -25.84 4.73
N LEU A 481 30.78 -25.23 5.70
CA LEU A 481 30.81 -23.79 5.93
C LEU A 481 31.84 -23.45 7.02
N PRO A 482 32.79 -22.52 6.79
CA PRO A 482 33.73 -22.08 7.81
C PRO A 482 32.97 -21.61 9.05
N SER A 483 33.48 -21.95 10.24
CA SER A 483 32.92 -21.62 11.56
C SER A 483 32.72 -20.12 11.83
N THR A 484 33.14 -19.25 10.90
CA THR A 484 32.96 -17.80 10.90
C THR A 484 31.61 -17.33 10.33
N TRP A 485 30.83 -18.21 9.67
CA TRP A 485 29.49 -17.88 9.17
C TRP A 485 28.41 -18.20 10.21
N GLN A 486 28.54 -17.64 11.41
CA GLN A 486 27.38 -17.49 12.29
C GLN A 486 26.52 -16.39 11.69
N ALA A 487 25.32 -16.72 11.21
CA ALA A 487 24.37 -15.77 10.67
C ALA A 487 24.06 -14.68 11.70
N THR A 488 24.76 -13.55 11.57
CA THR A 488 24.44 -12.30 12.23
C THR A 488 23.25 -11.70 11.51
N TRP A 489 22.07 -11.88 12.09
CA TRP A 489 20.91 -11.06 11.76
C TRP A 489 21.21 -9.64 12.25
N THR A 490 21.58 -8.74 11.33
CA THR A 490 21.69 -7.29 11.59
C THR A 490 20.34 -6.61 11.57
#